data_AF-A0A933QZC5-F1
#
_entry.id   AF-A0A933QZC5-F1
#
_cell.length_a   1.000
_cell.length_b   1.000
_cell.length_c   1.000
_cell.angle_alpha   90.00
_cell.angle_beta   90.00
_cell.angle_gamma   90.00
#
_symmetry.space_group_name_H-M   'P 1'
#
loop_
_entity.id
_entity.type
_entity.pdbx_description
1 polymer ?
#
loop_
_entity_poly.entity_id
_entity_poly.type
_entity_poly.pdbx_seq_one_letter_code
_entity_poly.pdbx_strand_id
1 'polypeptide(L)'
;MNAQKHLLEVYEPYGYVGPNPMRVQGTCVLRGPSGDTYYLLSIEGTLELEDNAVVQLLVLPRYNGDKIERAEQSCCTVNIARVRPGVTLCADMPFTYGDVAHWGVGKITPMPGAK
;
A
#
# COMPACT_ATOMS: atom_id res chain seq x y z
N MET A 1 9.04 -16.78 1.34
CA MET A 1 9.06 -15.72 0.31
C MET A 1 9.80 -14.53 0.90
N ASN A 2 10.81 -14.00 0.21
CA ASN A 2 11.53 -12.83 0.69
C ASN A 2 10.59 -11.61 0.57
N ALA A 3 10.12 -11.12 1.70
CA ALA A 3 9.25 -9.96 1.74
C ALA A 3 10.02 -8.73 1.24
N GLN A 4 9.56 -8.17 0.13
CA GLN A 4 10.25 -7.09 -0.57
C GLN A 4 10.00 -5.76 0.16
N LYS A 5 11.08 -5.04 0.46
CA LYS A 5 10.99 -3.72 1.11
C LYS A 5 10.84 -2.63 0.06
N HIS A 6 10.09 -1.59 0.40
CA HIS A 6 9.81 -0.46 -0.47
C HIS A 6 9.90 0.86 0.30
N LEU A 7 10.15 1.93 -0.45
CA LEU A 7 9.88 3.30 -0.04
C LEU A 7 8.58 3.74 -0.69
N LEU A 8 7.62 4.19 0.12
CA LEU A 8 6.36 4.76 -0.32
C LEU A 8 6.37 6.27 -0.06
N GLU A 9 6.40 7.05 -1.13
CA GLU A 9 6.21 8.50 -1.08
C GLU A 9 4.71 8.82 -1.21
N VAL A 10 4.21 9.78 -0.43
CA VAL A 10 2.83 10.26 -0.49
C VAL A 10 2.82 11.66 -1.11
N TYR A 11 2.04 11.85 -2.17
CA TYR A 11 1.90 13.11 -2.90
C TYR A 11 0.55 13.78 -2.63
N GLU A 12 -0.49 12.96 -2.47
CA GLU A 12 -1.82 13.39 -2.06
C GLU A 12 -2.23 12.56 -0.84
N PRO A 13 -2.84 13.18 0.19
CA PRO A 13 -3.27 14.58 0.26
C PRO A 13 -2.09 15.58 0.38
N TYR A 14 -2.20 16.75 -0.26
CA TYR A 14 -1.12 17.75 -0.38
C TYR A 14 -0.62 18.34 0.96
N GLY A 15 -1.34 18.10 2.06
CA GLY A 15 -0.98 18.54 3.42
C GLY A 15 -0.48 17.42 4.31
N TYR A 16 -0.12 16.25 3.77
CA TYR A 16 0.38 15.14 4.58
C TYR A 16 1.72 15.51 5.26
N VAL A 17 1.73 15.46 6.60
CA VAL A 17 2.89 15.81 7.45
C VAL A 17 3.55 14.60 8.13
N GLY A 18 3.11 13.38 7.81
CA GLY A 18 3.68 12.15 8.36
C GLY A 18 5.00 11.74 7.66
N PRO A 19 5.55 10.56 8.01
CA PRO A 19 6.76 10.03 7.38
C PRO A 19 6.63 9.97 5.85
N ASN A 20 7.56 10.62 5.15
CA ASN A 20 7.58 10.69 3.69
C ASN A 20 9.04 10.86 3.20
N PRO A 21 9.66 9.84 2.56
CA PRO A 21 9.11 8.54 2.24
C PRO A 21 8.93 7.65 3.47
N MET A 22 7.91 6.79 3.42
CA MET A 22 7.64 5.76 4.42
C MET A 22 8.30 4.43 4.02
N ARG A 23 8.88 3.72 5.00
CA ARG A 23 9.34 2.35 4.80
C ARG A 23 8.19 1.38 4.98
N VAL A 24 7.99 0.54 3.97
CA VAL A 24 6.90 -0.45 3.95
C VAL A 24 7.41 -1.78 3.43
N GLN A 25 6.72 -2.85 3.78
CA GLN A 25 7.07 -4.21 3.40
C GLN A 25 5.92 -4.85 2.63
N GLY A 26 6.22 -5.33 1.43
CA GLY A 26 5.30 -6.11 0.63
C GLY A 26 4.97 -7.44 1.28
N THR A 27 3.68 -7.68 1.50
CA THR A 27 3.19 -8.89 2.16
C THR A 27 2.65 -9.89 1.15
N CYS A 28 1.65 -9.50 0.36
CA CYS A 28 1.03 -10.33 -0.66
C CYS A 28 0.25 -9.49 -1.66
N VAL A 29 -0.25 -10.13 -2.71
CA VAL A 29 -1.17 -9.54 -3.68
C VAL A 29 -2.58 -10.03 -3.36
N LEU A 30 -3.54 -9.10 -3.31
CA LEU A 30 -4.95 -9.36 -3.00
C LEU A 30 -5.84 -8.98 -4.18
N ARG A 31 -6.93 -9.70 -4.35
CA ARG A 31 -7.99 -9.32 -5.28
C ARG A 31 -9.07 -8.55 -4.55
N GLY A 32 -9.36 -7.33 -4.99
CA GLY A 32 -10.38 -6.49 -4.41
C GLY A 32 -11.79 -6.80 -4.94
N PRO A 33 -12.83 -6.18 -4.35
CA PRO A 33 -14.23 -6.41 -4.71
C PRO A 33 -14.60 -6.10 -6.17
N SER A 34 -13.92 -5.12 -6.78
CA SER A 34 -14.08 -4.77 -8.21
C SER A 34 -13.42 -5.76 -9.16
N GLY A 35 -12.66 -6.72 -8.64
CA GLY A 35 -11.80 -7.60 -9.43
C GLY A 35 -10.39 -7.05 -9.68
N ASP A 36 -10.11 -5.81 -9.28
CA ASP A 36 -8.77 -5.20 -9.33
C ASP A 36 -7.80 -5.91 -8.40
N THR A 37 -6.51 -5.85 -8.74
CA THR A 37 -5.45 -6.53 -7.99
C THR A 37 -4.61 -5.50 -7.23
N TYR A 38 -4.58 -5.62 -5.91
CA TYR A 38 -3.90 -4.71 -4.99
C TYR A 38 -2.65 -5.37 -4.42
N TYR A 39 -1.66 -4.56 -4.10
CA TYR A 39 -0.47 -5.00 -3.38
C TYR A 39 -0.59 -4.57 -1.93
N LEU A 40 -0.61 -5.55 -1.04
CA LEU A 40 -0.72 -5.34 0.40
C LEU A 40 0.66 -5.02 0.99
N LEU A 41 0.72 -3.89 1.68
CA LEU A 41 1.91 -3.38 2.34
C LEU A 41 1.67 -3.35 3.85
N SER A 42 2.64 -3.82 4.63
CA SER A 42 2.73 -3.53 6.05
C SER A 42 3.63 -2.32 6.27
N ILE A 43 3.26 -1.45 7.22
CA ILE A 43 4.05 -0.29 7.61
C ILE A 43 5.08 -0.74 8.65
N GLU A 44 6.33 -0.31 8.50
CA GLU A 44 7.35 -0.52 9.55
C GLU A 44 7.04 0.42 10.73
N GLY A 45 6.20 -0.04 11.66
CA GLY A 45 5.68 0.73 12.78
C GLY A 45 4.18 1.00 12.65
N THR A 46 3.76 2.24 12.93
CA THR A 46 2.37 2.68 12.83
C THR A 46 2.33 4.06 12.22
N LEU A 47 1.35 4.27 11.34
CA LEU A 47 1.06 5.57 10.75
C LEU A 47 -0.20 6.14 11.39
N GLU A 48 -0.05 7.23 12.13
CA GLU A 48 -1.16 7.97 12.69
C GLU A 48 -1.79 8.87 11.61
N LEU A 49 -3.02 8.56 11.23
CA LEU A 49 -3.83 9.39 10.32
C LEU A 49 -5.09 9.85 11.03
N GLU A 50 -5.16 11.15 11.32
CA GLU A 50 -6.22 11.76 12.13
C GLU A 50 -6.30 11.04 13.50
N ASP A 51 -7.40 10.34 13.78
CA ASP A 51 -7.62 9.58 15.02
C ASP A 51 -7.39 8.05 14.85
N ASN A 52 -6.72 7.62 13.78
CA ASN A 52 -6.57 6.20 13.45
C ASN A 52 -5.12 5.77 13.27
N ALA A 53 -4.73 4.75 14.03
CA ALA A 53 -3.51 3.99 13.80
C ALA A 53 -3.67 3.06 12.58
N VAL A 54 -2.88 3.32 11.54
CA VAL A 54 -2.83 2.50 10.33
C VAL A 54 -1.55 1.67 10.33
N VAL A 55 -1.70 0.36 10.10
CA VAL A 55 -0.58 -0.61 10.06
C VAL A 55 -0.46 -1.32 8.70
N GLN A 56 -1.51 -1.26 7.88
CA GLN A 56 -1.55 -1.85 6.55
C GLN A 56 -2.11 -0.88 5.51
N LEU A 57 -1.52 -0.91 4.32
CA LEU A 57 -1.94 -0.15 3.16
C LEU A 57 -2.16 -1.10 1.99
N LEU A 58 -3.09 -0.74 1.12
CA LEU A 58 -3.21 -1.31 -0.22
C LEU A 58 -2.73 -0.29 -1.22
N VAL A 59 -1.92 -0.72 -2.18
CA VAL A 59 -1.55 0.09 -3.33
C VAL A 59 -1.97 -0.58 -4.63
N LEU A 60 -2.33 0.25 -5.60
CA LEU A 60 -2.70 -0.14 -6.95
C LEU A 60 -1.98 0.80 -7.93
N PRO A 61 -1.29 0.30 -8.97
CA PRO A 61 -0.76 1.15 -10.03
C PRO A 61 -1.80 2.12 -10.57
N ARG A 62 -1.44 3.41 -10.67
CA ARG A 62 -2.42 4.47 -10.97
C ARG A 62 -2.85 4.49 -12.44
N TYR A 63 -1.96 4.16 -13.35
CA TYR A 63 -2.19 4.34 -14.78
C TYR A 63 -2.80 3.09 -15.42
N ASN A 64 -3.80 3.30 -16.29
CA ASN A 64 -4.51 2.22 -16.96
C ASN A 64 -3.55 1.29 -17.72
N GLY A 65 -3.72 -0.02 -17.52
CA GLY A 65 -2.92 -1.05 -18.16
C GLY A 65 -1.66 -1.46 -17.37
N ASP A 66 -1.30 -0.74 -16.31
CA ASP A 66 -0.24 -1.18 -15.42
C ASP A 66 -0.69 -2.40 -14.62
N LYS A 67 0.12 -3.45 -14.67
CA LYS A 67 -0.10 -4.66 -13.88
C LYS A 67 0.49 -4.51 -12.48
N ILE A 68 0.00 -5.30 -11.53
CA ILE A 68 0.40 -5.20 -10.12
C ILE A 68 1.90 -5.45 -9.90
N GLU A 69 2.51 -6.30 -10.74
CA GLU A 69 3.93 -6.63 -10.69
C GLU A 69 4.81 -5.39 -10.88
N ARG A 70 4.28 -4.34 -11.53
CA ARG A 70 4.99 -3.06 -11.66
C ARG A 70 5.21 -2.41 -10.29
N ALA A 71 4.21 -2.43 -9.40
CA ALA A 71 4.35 -1.92 -8.04
C ALA A 71 5.27 -2.79 -7.18
N GLU A 72 5.33 -4.09 -7.46
CA GLU A 72 6.25 -5.00 -6.78
C GLU A 72 7.71 -4.79 -7.24
N GLN A 73 7.95 -4.58 -8.53
CA GLN A 73 9.30 -4.73 -9.11
C GLN A 73 9.93 -3.44 -9.60
N SER A 74 9.15 -2.36 -9.75
CA SER A 74 9.63 -1.12 -10.35
C SER A 74 9.06 0.12 -9.67
N CYS A 75 9.74 1.24 -9.88
CA CYS A 75 9.26 2.53 -9.43
C CYS A 75 8.00 2.93 -10.24
N CYS A 76 6.88 3.17 -9.58
CA CYS A 76 5.66 3.65 -10.24
C CYS A 76 4.75 4.47 -9.33
N THR A 77 3.84 5.23 -9.94
CA THR A 77 2.79 5.97 -9.25
C THR A 77 1.66 5.03 -8.86
N VAL A 78 1.17 5.14 -7.63
CA VAL A 78 0.13 4.28 -7.07
C VAL A 78 -1.00 5.08 -6.44
N ASN A 79 -2.21 4.57 -6.55
CA ASN A 79 -3.30 4.93 -5.65
C ASN A 79 -3.10 4.17 -4.33
N ILE A 80 -3.37 4.83 -3.21
CA ILE A 80 -3.16 4.31 -1.86
C ILE A 80 -4.51 4.25 -1.15
N ALA A 81 -4.82 3.10 -0.59
CA ALA A 81 -5.92 2.90 0.34
C ALA A 81 -5.37 2.47 1.70
N ARG A 82 -5.98 2.97 2.77
CA ARG A 82 -5.70 2.53 4.14
C ARG A 82 -6.63 1.39 4.53
N VAL A 83 -6.08 0.39 5.20
CA VAL A 83 -6.90 -0.62 5.89
C VAL A 83 -7.49 0.03 7.14
N ARG A 84 -8.77 -0.21 7.42
CA ARG A 84 -9.45 0.39 8.59
C ARG A 84 -8.93 -0.21 9.90
N PRO A 85 -9.01 0.54 11.02
CA PRO A 85 -8.66 0.01 12.34
C PRO A 85 -9.43 -1.27 12.67
N GLY A 86 -8.75 -2.22 13.32
CA GLY A 86 -9.34 -3.51 13.70
C GLY A 86 -9.46 -4.52 12.56
N VAL A 87 -9.12 -4.14 11.33
CA VAL A 87 -9.05 -5.04 10.18
C VAL A 87 -7.59 -5.43 9.94
N THR A 88 -7.35 -6.73 9.73
CA THR A 88 -6.07 -7.25 9.26
C THR A 88 -6.30 -8.04 8.00
N LEU A 89 -5.67 -7.61 6.90
CA LEU A 89 -5.72 -8.34 5.64
C LEU A 89 -4.54 -9.30 5.52
N CYS A 90 -4.75 -10.45 4.89
CA CYS A 90 -3.71 -11.41 4.58
C CYS A 90 -4.02 -12.12 3.26
N ALA A 91 -3.06 -12.93 2.79
CA ALA A 91 -3.29 -13.81 1.65
C ALA A 91 -4.53 -14.70 1.89
N ASP A 92 -5.21 -15.05 0.80
CA ASP A 92 -6.37 -15.96 0.76
C ASP A 92 -7.67 -15.47 1.42
N MET A 93 -7.70 -14.25 1.96
CA MET A 93 -8.94 -13.63 2.44
C MET A 93 -9.44 -12.55 1.46
N PRO A 94 -10.68 -12.66 0.95
CA PRO A 94 -11.32 -11.54 0.27
C PRO A 94 -11.57 -10.41 1.27
N PHE A 95 -11.41 -9.17 0.82
CA PHE A 95 -11.81 -7.98 1.57
C PHE A 95 -12.95 -7.26 0.85
N THR A 96 -13.67 -6.40 1.56
CA THR A 96 -14.80 -5.59 1.07
C THR A 96 -14.44 -4.11 1.04
N TYR A 97 -15.25 -3.28 0.37
CA TYR A 97 -15.09 -1.82 0.44
C TYR A 97 -15.28 -1.25 1.85
N GLY A 98 -15.90 -2.00 2.77
CA GLY A 98 -16.01 -1.61 4.17
C GLY A 98 -14.66 -1.69 4.90
N ASP A 99 -13.76 -2.56 4.47
CA ASP A 99 -12.51 -2.88 5.16
C ASP A 99 -11.39 -1.88 4.89
N VAL A 100 -11.53 -1.10 3.81
CA VAL A 100 -10.52 -0.15 3.35
C VAL A 100 -11.15 1.20 3.04
N ALA A 101 -10.33 2.25 3.01
CA ALA A 101 -10.74 3.56 2.52
C ALA A 101 -9.66 4.11 1.59
N HIS A 102 -10.06 4.66 0.44
CA HIS A 102 -9.14 5.45 -0.38
C HIS A 102 -8.54 6.56 0.48
N TRP A 103 -7.23 6.71 0.40
CA TRP A 103 -6.52 7.68 1.22
C TRP A 103 -5.76 8.70 0.37
N GLY A 104 -5.10 8.26 -0.70
CA GLY A 104 -4.29 9.19 -1.47
C GLY A 104 -3.59 8.60 -2.67
N VAL A 105 -2.56 9.32 -3.11
CA VAL A 105 -1.76 9.02 -4.29
C VAL A 105 -0.30 9.20 -3.93
N GLY A 106 0.56 8.35 -4.48
CA GLY A 106 1.97 8.38 -4.18
C GLY A 106 2.83 7.66 -5.20
N LYS A 107 4.06 7.37 -4.80
CA LYS A 107 5.02 6.60 -5.60
C LYS A 107 5.63 5.51 -4.74
N ILE A 108 5.58 4.28 -5.24
CA ILE A 108 6.26 3.15 -4.62
C ILE A 108 7.58 2.90 -5.34
N THR A 109 8.65 2.69 -4.57
CA THR A 109 9.99 2.40 -5.08
C THR A 109 10.55 1.17 -4.36
N PRO A 110 10.85 0.07 -5.08
CA PRO A 110 11.52 -1.08 -4.50
C PRO A 110 12.88 -0.71 -3.91
N MET A 111 13.16 -1.18 -2.71
CA MET A 111 14.49 -1.07 -2.13
C MET A 111 15.37 -2.21 -2.65
N PRO A 112 16.63 -1.94 -3.05
CA PRO A 112 17.58 -3.00 -3.35
C PRO A 112 17.64 -3.96 -2.15
N GLY A 113 17.47 -5.25 -2.41
CA GLY A 113 17.60 -6.25 -1.36
C GLY A 113 18.96 -6.09 -0.68
N ALA A 114 18.96 -5.90 0.63
CA ALA A 114 20.16 -6.14 1.43
C ALA A 114 20.53 -7.60 1.15
N LYS A 115 21.60 -7.80 0.36
CA LYS A 115 22.23 -9.10 0.20
C LYS A 115 22.75 -9.58 1.54
#